data_AF-F6GFV7-F1
#
_entry.id   AF-F6GFV7-F1
#
_cell.length_a   1.000
_cell.length_b   1.000
_cell.length_c   1.000
_cell.angle_alpha   90.00
_cell.angle_beta   90.00
_cell.angle_gamma   90.00
#
_symmetry.space_group_name_H-M   'P 1'
#
loop_
_entity.id
_entity.type
_entity.pdbx_description
1 polymer ?
#
loop_
_entity_poly.entity_id
_entity_poly.type
_entity_poly.pdbx_seq_one_letter_code
_entity_poly.pdbx_strand_id
1 'polypeptide(L)'
;MTTLHLSAKGFQINTEIISFPVSIEVLKNSLNANFRVSKTKHNTIYTWDDLGIMGYAKQGDIIESLVISYQRESYNFSPKNIFSGIFHFNNQDIITYYKSHDFKHVKLFKGDNNGALVMAEVSAWFDVDDSIIRAIEVGQYIPYDKRKGIPEDKYTIEPLDEEIIEFKDFGFKLSVIEELMYVKELLLPKFDLYEFANWYKARDIDIDEEGYNPITEVEQYFKNLPIPKKFASALTEIYQDGGNDIYMNLSPFSGGAVEFWDIQTSEDAKHFPNLKKATLCYATDTAYNEMRALGIDAQWL
;
A
#
# COMPACT_ATOMS: atom_id res chain seq x y z
N MET A 1 3.97 -22.41 -35.29
CA MET A 1 3.19 -21.94 -34.12
C MET A 1 4.20 -21.49 -33.08
N THR A 2 4.04 -20.31 -32.51
CA THR A 2 4.95 -19.78 -31.49
C THR A 2 4.72 -20.49 -30.17
N THR A 3 5.80 -20.93 -29.53
CA THR A 3 5.75 -21.58 -28.22
C THR A 3 6.50 -20.73 -27.20
N LEU A 4 5.85 -20.44 -26.07
CA LEU A 4 6.42 -19.70 -24.95
C LEU A 4 6.52 -20.63 -23.75
N HIS A 5 7.64 -20.60 -23.04
CA HIS A 5 7.83 -21.39 -21.82
C HIS A 5 8.41 -20.52 -20.72
N LEU A 6 7.79 -20.55 -19.54
CA LEU A 6 8.35 -20.04 -18.31
C LEU A 6 8.62 -21.22 -17.36
N SER A 7 9.88 -21.45 -17.03
CA SER A 7 10.31 -22.57 -16.18
C SER A 7 11.58 -22.23 -15.42
N ALA A 8 12.09 -23.15 -14.60
CA ALA A 8 13.37 -22.96 -13.90
C ALA A 8 14.57 -22.67 -14.83
N LYS A 9 14.45 -22.90 -16.15
CA LYS A 9 15.46 -22.55 -17.16
C LYS A 9 15.40 -21.09 -17.61
N GLY A 10 14.40 -20.32 -17.15
CA GLY A 10 14.10 -18.97 -17.63
C GLY A 10 12.87 -18.93 -18.54
N PHE A 11 12.68 -17.77 -19.16
CA PHE A 11 11.68 -17.57 -20.21
C PHE A 11 12.25 -17.93 -21.58
N GLN A 12 11.51 -18.71 -22.35
CA GLN A 12 11.93 -19.17 -23.67
C GLN A 12 10.88 -18.83 -24.72
N ILE A 13 11.35 -18.39 -25.88
CA ILE A 13 10.55 -18.26 -27.10
C ILE A 13 11.07 -19.30 -28.09
N ASN A 14 10.22 -20.27 -28.42
CA ASN A 14 10.58 -21.46 -29.16
C ASN A 14 11.72 -22.22 -28.46
N THR A 15 12.93 -22.20 -29.01
CA THR A 15 14.13 -22.83 -28.42
C THR A 15 15.06 -21.84 -27.71
N GLU A 16 14.87 -20.54 -27.92
CA GLU A 16 15.77 -19.50 -27.47
C GLU A 16 15.41 -19.02 -26.06
N ILE A 17 16.40 -18.92 -25.18
CA ILE A 17 16.24 -18.31 -23.85
C ILE A 17 16.28 -16.79 -24.00
N ILE A 18 15.32 -16.12 -23.39
CA ILE A 18 15.19 -14.67 -23.38
C ILE A 18 15.47 -14.15 -21.97
N SER A 19 16.33 -13.13 -21.89
CA SER A 19 16.64 -12.43 -20.64
C SER A 19 16.26 -10.97 -20.79
N PHE A 20 15.51 -10.44 -19.83
CA PHE A 20 15.08 -9.05 -19.83
C PHE A 20 16.09 -8.16 -19.09
N PRO A 21 16.33 -6.93 -19.58
CA PRO A 21 15.82 -6.40 -20.84
C PRO A 21 16.51 -7.04 -22.06
N VAL A 22 15.79 -7.16 -23.18
CA VAL A 22 16.23 -7.87 -24.41
C VAL A 22 16.30 -6.94 -25.61
N SER A 23 17.26 -7.12 -26.52
CA SER A 23 17.29 -6.33 -27.76
C SER A 23 16.20 -6.77 -28.73
N ILE A 24 15.72 -5.84 -29.55
CA ILE A 24 14.78 -6.16 -30.63
C ILE A 24 15.33 -7.19 -31.63
N GLU A 25 16.66 -7.22 -31.83
CA GLU A 25 17.31 -8.17 -32.74
C GLU A 25 17.13 -9.61 -32.28
N VAL A 26 17.30 -9.87 -30.98
CA VAL A 26 17.06 -11.20 -30.40
C VAL A 26 15.60 -11.60 -30.61
N LEU A 27 14.65 -10.72 -30.28
CA LEU A 27 13.22 -11.02 -30.45
C LEU A 27 12.82 -11.23 -31.92
N LYS A 28 13.39 -10.45 -32.84
CA LYS A 28 13.17 -10.62 -34.28
C LYS A 28 13.59 -12.02 -34.74
N ASN A 29 14.72 -12.51 -34.25
CA ASN A 29 15.23 -13.84 -34.57
C ASN A 29 14.39 -14.94 -33.90
N SER A 30 14.04 -14.78 -32.62
CA SER A 30 13.30 -15.79 -31.86
C SER A 30 11.84 -15.94 -32.30
N LEU A 31 11.17 -14.84 -32.63
CA LEU A 31 9.77 -14.84 -33.10
C LEU A 31 9.65 -15.10 -34.60
N ASN A 32 10.71 -14.80 -35.37
CA ASN A 32 10.77 -14.97 -36.82
C ASN A 32 9.54 -14.42 -37.56
N ALA A 33 9.12 -13.21 -37.16
CA ALA A 33 7.94 -12.54 -37.69
C ALA A 33 8.18 -11.04 -37.84
N ASN A 34 7.49 -10.43 -38.80
CA ASN A 34 7.50 -8.98 -38.99
C ASN A 34 6.77 -8.30 -37.82
N PHE A 35 7.28 -7.13 -37.44
CA PHE A 35 6.64 -6.26 -36.47
C PHE A 35 6.49 -4.86 -37.04
N ARG A 36 5.54 -4.12 -36.47
CA ARG A 36 5.38 -2.68 -36.66
C ARG A 36 5.85 -1.94 -35.41
N VAL A 37 6.26 -0.68 -35.59
CA VAL A 37 6.76 0.14 -34.49
C VAL A 37 5.81 1.32 -34.28
N SER A 38 5.39 1.52 -33.03
CA SER A 38 4.59 2.67 -32.61
C SER A 38 5.37 3.46 -31.57
N LYS A 39 5.69 4.73 -31.85
CA LYS A 39 6.38 5.61 -30.90
C LYS A 39 5.35 6.47 -30.18
N THR A 40 5.40 6.47 -28.85
CA THR A 40 4.62 7.39 -28.01
C THR A 40 5.56 8.41 -27.35
N LYS A 41 5.01 9.29 -26.51
CA LYS A 41 5.79 10.24 -25.71
C LYS A 41 6.75 9.54 -24.73
N HIS A 42 6.40 8.33 -24.27
CA HIS A 42 7.07 7.67 -23.14
C HIS A 42 7.66 6.30 -23.48
N ASN A 43 7.27 5.68 -24.58
CA ASN A 43 7.73 4.35 -24.97
C ASN A 43 7.75 4.14 -26.49
N THR A 44 8.50 3.14 -26.92
CA THR A 44 8.44 2.54 -28.25
C THR A 44 7.81 1.16 -28.11
N ILE A 45 6.77 0.88 -28.89
CA ILE A 45 6.02 -0.37 -28.86
C ILE A 45 6.28 -1.13 -30.16
N TYR A 46 6.72 -2.37 -30.06
CA TYR A 46 6.98 -3.28 -31.16
C TYR A 46 5.86 -4.31 -31.20
N THR A 47 5.06 -4.33 -32.26
CA THR A 47 3.84 -5.15 -32.33
C THR A 47 3.98 -6.21 -33.42
N TRP A 48 3.93 -7.48 -33.02
CA TRP A 48 3.81 -8.63 -33.93
C TRP A 48 2.33 -8.97 -34.12
N ASP A 49 1.70 -8.28 -35.08
CA ASP A 49 0.24 -8.31 -35.30
C ASP A 49 -0.35 -9.72 -35.36
N ASP A 50 0.29 -10.62 -36.11
CA ASP A 50 -0.21 -11.97 -36.35
C ASP A 50 0.06 -12.93 -35.19
N LEU A 51 1.01 -12.58 -34.32
CA LEU A 51 1.37 -13.39 -33.16
C LEU A 51 0.58 -13.00 -31.91
N GLY A 52 -0.06 -11.82 -31.88
CA GLY A 52 -0.70 -11.32 -30.66
C GLY A 52 0.30 -10.95 -29.57
N ILE A 53 1.49 -10.49 -29.95
CA ILE A 53 2.57 -10.14 -29.03
C ILE A 53 2.97 -8.68 -29.23
N MET A 54 3.18 -7.96 -28.14
CA MET A 54 3.81 -6.64 -28.11
C MET A 54 5.10 -6.69 -27.28
N GLY A 55 6.08 -5.87 -27.63
CA GLY A 55 7.25 -5.59 -26.81
C GLY A 55 7.31 -4.11 -26.47
N TYR A 56 7.49 -3.80 -25.19
CA TYR A 56 7.58 -2.45 -24.67
C TYR A 56 9.04 -2.08 -24.42
N ALA A 57 9.46 -0.97 -25.01
CA ALA A 57 10.74 -0.33 -24.78
C ALA A 57 10.52 1.06 -24.21
N LYS A 58 11.16 1.46 -23.10
CA LYS A 58 11.11 2.86 -22.62
C LYS A 58 11.65 3.80 -23.69
N GLN A 59 12.84 3.48 -24.23
CA GLN A 59 13.44 4.20 -25.36
C GLN A 59 14.35 3.27 -26.16
N GLY A 60 14.39 3.47 -27.49
CA GLY A 60 15.27 2.72 -28.38
C GLY A 60 14.85 1.27 -28.57
N ASP A 61 15.85 0.42 -28.78
CA ASP A 61 15.69 -0.97 -29.25
C ASP A 61 15.86 -2.02 -28.14
N ILE A 62 15.75 -1.59 -26.88
CA ILE A 62 15.84 -2.42 -25.69
C ILE A 62 14.45 -2.58 -25.08
N ILE A 63 13.97 -3.81 -25.04
CA ILE A 63 12.62 -4.20 -24.62
C ILE A 63 12.66 -4.65 -23.17
N GLU A 64 11.92 -3.99 -22.29
CA GLU A 64 11.82 -4.36 -20.87
C GLU A 64 10.78 -5.44 -20.59
N SER A 65 9.71 -5.51 -21.39
CA SER A 65 8.66 -6.52 -21.23
C SER A 65 7.97 -6.88 -22.55
N LEU A 66 7.38 -8.07 -22.57
CA LEU A 66 6.49 -8.55 -23.61
C LEU A 66 5.07 -8.67 -23.08
N VAL A 67 4.08 -8.29 -23.89
CA VAL A 67 2.67 -8.49 -23.59
C VAL A 67 2.07 -9.47 -24.59
N ILE A 68 1.53 -10.56 -24.05
CA ILE A 68 0.87 -11.63 -24.80
C ILE A 68 -0.64 -11.36 -24.71
N SER A 69 -1.26 -11.01 -25.83
CA SER A 69 -2.66 -10.55 -25.88
C SER A 69 -3.63 -11.72 -26.01
N TYR A 70 -4.54 -11.89 -25.06
CA TYR A 70 -5.62 -12.87 -25.09
C TYR A 70 -6.99 -12.24 -25.39
N GLN A 71 -7.08 -10.92 -25.35
CA GLN A 71 -8.25 -10.15 -25.78
C GLN A 71 -7.85 -9.10 -26.83
N ARG A 72 -8.77 -8.79 -27.75
CA ARG A 72 -8.59 -7.69 -28.70
C ARG A 72 -8.80 -6.35 -28.01
N GLU A 73 -7.90 -5.42 -28.30
CA GLU A 73 -8.01 -4.03 -27.89
C GLU A 73 -8.07 -3.10 -29.11
N SER A 74 -8.58 -1.89 -28.90
CA SER A 74 -8.83 -0.92 -29.97
C SER A 74 -7.71 0.10 -30.17
N TYR A 75 -6.63 0.05 -29.37
CA TYR A 75 -5.53 0.97 -29.53
C TYR A 75 -4.82 0.74 -30.86
N ASN A 76 -4.31 1.83 -31.45
CA ASN A 76 -3.60 1.76 -32.72
C ASN A 76 -2.33 0.90 -32.66
N PHE A 77 -1.74 0.68 -31.48
CA PHE A 77 -0.57 -0.17 -31.26
C PHE A 77 -0.92 -1.63 -30.90
N SER A 78 -2.19 -1.93 -30.62
CA SER A 78 -2.63 -3.29 -30.24
C SER A 78 -2.48 -4.28 -31.41
N PRO A 79 -2.15 -5.56 -31.14
CA PRO A 79 -2.05 -6.56 -32.20
C PRO A 79 -3.40 -6.76 -32.92
N LYS A 80 -3.35 -7.06 -34.21
CA LYS A 80 -4.56 -7.36 -35.01
C LYS A 80 -5.21 -8.69 -34.60
N ASN A 81 -4.40 -9.65 -34.16
CA ASN A 81 -4.84 -10.97 -33.72
C ASN A 81 -4.46 -11.21 -32.26
N ILE A 82 -5.23 -12.03 -31.57
CA ILE A 82 -4.87 -12.52 -30.23
C ILE A 82 -3.82 -13.62 -30.38
N PHE A 83 -3.10 -13.89 -29.30
CA PHE A 83 -2.13 -14.95 -29.22
C PHE A 83 -2.81 -16.31 -29.42
N SER A 84 -2.39 -17.01 -30.47
CA SER A 84 -2.88 -18.36 -30.81
C SER A 84 -1.80 -19.43 -30.66
N GLY A 85 -0.68 -19.09 -30.00
CA GLY A 85 0.41 -20.01 -29.72
C GLY A 85 0.17 -20.84 -28.45
N ILE A 86 1.22 -21.49 -27.99
CA ILE A 86 1.24 -22.19 -26.70
C ILE A 86 2.03 -21.34 -25.71
N PHE A 87 1.54 -21.19 -24.49
CA PHE A 87 2.31 -20.61 -23.40
C PHE A 87 2.22 -21.54 -22.17
N HIS A 88 3.36 -22.14 -21.80
CA HIS A 88 3.45 -23.03 -20.66
C HIS A 88 4.19 -22.41 -19.47
N PHE A 89 3.71 -22.73 -18.26
CA PHE A 89 4.43 -22.58 -17.00
C PHE A 89 4.74 -23.98 -16.44
N ASN A 90 6.02 -24.30 -16.22
CA ASN A 90 6.46 -25.64 -15.75
C ASN A 90 5.81 -26.83 -16.50
N ASN A 91 5.78 -26.75 -17.84
CA ASN A 91 5.19 -27.75 -18.74
C ASN A 91 3.65 -27.91 -18.68
N GLN A 92 2.95 -26.98 -18.05
CA GLN A 92 1.48 -26.91 -18.05
C GLN A 92 1.03 -25.63 -18.75
N ASP A 93 -0.17 -25.63 -19.34
CA ASP A 93 -0.78 -24.41 -19.86
C ASP A 93 -0.80 -23.31 -18.78
N ILE A 94 -0.26 -22.13 -19.11
CA ILE A 94 -0.01 -21.07 -18.13
C ILE A 94 -1.31 -20.52 -17.53
N ILE A 95 -2.38 -20.42 -18.34
CA ILE A 95 -3.69 -19.93 -17.91
C ILE A 95 -4.33 -20.94 -16.95
N THR A 96 -4.27 -22.22 -17.29
CA THR A 96 -4.77 -23.30 -16.45
C THR A 96 -4.01 -23.36 -15.12
N TYR A 97 -2.68 -23.22 -15.16
CA TYR A 97 -1.85 -23.17 -13.95
C TYR A 97 -2.24 -21.99 -13.07
N TYR A 98 -2.30 -20.79 -13.65
CA TYR A 98 -2.66 -19.56 -12.95
C TYR A 98 -4.00 -19.68 -12.22
N LYS A 99 -5.05 -20.14 -12.91
CA LYS A 99 -6.41 -20.28 -12.35
C LYS A 99 -6.52 -21.33 -11.24
N SER A 100 -5.64 -22.32 -11.21
CA SER A 100 -5.69 -23.42 -10.24
C SER A 100 -4.73 -23.25 -9.05
N HIS A 101 -3.91 -22.20 -9.04
CA HIS A 101 -2.85 -21.97 -8.05
C HIS A 101 -2.79 -20.49 -7.61
N ASP A 102 -3.92 -19.92 -7.20
CA ASP A 102 -4.00 -18.56 -6.64
C ASP A 102 -3.01 -18.31 -5.49
N PHE A 103 -2.82 -19.28 -4.62
CA PHE A 103 -1.84 -19.24 -3.51
C PHE A 103 -0.37 -19.13 -3.96
N LYS A 104 -0.07 -19.28 -5.26
CA LYS A 104 1.27 -19.07 -5.85
C LYS A 104 1.45 -17.70 -6.46
N HIS A 105 0.41 -16.87 -6.51
CA HIS A 105 0.48 -15.55 -7.14
C HIS A 105 1.31 -14.61 -6.27
N VAL A 106 2.20 -13.86 -6.92
CA VAL A 106 3.08 -12.88 -6.28
C VAL A 106 2.64 -11.48 -6.69
N LYS A 107 2.33 -10.63 -5.72
CA LYS A 107 2.03 -9.22 -5.98
C LYS A 107 3.27 -8.49 -6.48
N LEU A 108 3.15 -7.74 -7.57
CA LEU A 108 4.24 -6.94 -8.14
C LEU A 108 4.18 -5.46 -7.77
N PHE A 109 3.05 -4.99 -7.23
CA PHE A 109 2.86 -3.61 -6.77
C PHE A 109 1.70 -3.50 -5.76
N LYS A 110 1.56 -2.33 -5.13
CA LYS A 110 0.44 -2.04 -4.21
C LYS A 110 -0.89 -2.10 -4.96
N GLY A 111 -1.84 -2.88 -4.47
CA GLY A 111 -3.15 -3.06 -5.11
C GLY A 111 -3.16 -4.08 -6.26
N ASP A 112 -2.08 -4.84 -6.44
CA ASP A 112 -2.06 -5.97 -7.37
C ASP A 112 -2.94 -7.11 -6.84
N ASN A 113 -4.17 -7.19 -7.34
CA ASN A 113 -5.15 -8.21 -6.98
C ASN A 113 -5.04 -9.48 -7.83
N ASN A 114 -4.38 -9.38 -9.00
CA ASN A 114 -4.26 -10.49 -9.95
C ASN A 114 -2.97 -11.27 -9.74
N GLY A 115 -1.89 -10.58 -9.36
CA GLY A 115 -0.59 -11.16 -9.13
C GLY A 115 0.10 -11.73 -10.38
N ALA A 116 1.31 -12.22 -10.16
CA ALA A 116 2.15 -12.82 -11.19
C ALA A 116 2.59 -14.23 -10.81
N LEU A 117 2.86 -15.05 -11.83
CA LEU A 117 3.66 -16.25 -11.68
C LEU A 117 5.13 -15.87 -11.85
N VAL A 118 5.97 -16.25 -10.88
CA VAL A 118 7.40 -15.89 -10.87
C VAL A 118 8.26 -17.14 -10.98
N MET A 119 9.25 -17.11 -11.85
CA MET A 119 10.23 -18.19 -12.02
C MET A 119 11.51 -17.66 -12.65
N ALA A 120 12.67 -18.09 -12.14
CA ALA A 120 13.98 -17.78 -12.72
C ALA A 120 14.18 -16.29 -13.07
N GLU A 121 13.87 -15.40 -12.10
CA GLU A 121 13.97 -13.93 -12.24
C GLU A 121 13.07 -13.31 -13.32
N VAL A 122 12.06 -14.05 -13.79
CA VAL A 122 11.04 -13.56 -14.72
C VAL A 122 9.68 -13.62 -14.03
N SER A 123 8.88 -12.57 -14.20
CA SER A 123 7.48 -12.54 -13.82
C SER A 123 6.59 -12.62 -15.06
N ALA A 124 5.52 -13.42 -14.98
CA ALA A 124 4.38 -13.38 -15.87
C ALA A 124 3.18 -12.82 -15.09
N TRP A 125 2.92 -11.52 -15.21
CA TRP A 125 1.82 -10.82 -14.57
C TRP A 125 0.55 -10.91 -15.41
N PHE A 126 -0.61 -11.08 -14.78
CA PHE A 126 -1.87 -11.33 -15.48
C PHE A 126 -2.77 -10.09 -15.40
N ASP A 127 -3.11 -9.55 -16.57
CA ASP A 127 -4.19 -8.57 -16.69
C ASP A 127 -5.52 -9.32 -16.75
N VAL A 128 -6.29 -9.23 -15.67
CA VAL A 128 -7.56 -9.92 -15.49
C VAL A 128 -8.65 -8.88 -15.21
N ASP A 129 -9.73 -8.98 -15.97
CA ASP A 129 -10.91 -8.11 -15.89
C ASP A 129 -12.16 -9.00 -15.88
N ASP A 130 -13.00 -8.93 -14.85
CA ASP A 130 -14.18 -9.79 -14.68
C ASP A 130 -13.90 -11.30 -14.92
N SER A 131 -12.79 -11.82 -14.38
CA SER A 131 -12.29 -13.21 -14.59
C SER A 131 -11.81 -13.55 -16.01
N ILE A 132 -11.81 -12.58 -16.93
CA ILE A 132 -11.29 -12.71 -18.29
C ILE A 132 -9.81 -12.30 -18.27
N ILE A 133 -8.92 -13.22 -18.65
CA ILE A 133 -7.51 -12.90 -18.86
C ILE A 133 -7.39 -12.14 -20.17
N ARG A 134 -7.06 -10.85 -20.09
CA ARG A 134 -6.91 -9.95 -21.24
C ARG A 134 -5.52 -10.06 -21.85
N ALA A 135 -4.51 -10.12 -20.99
CA ALA A 135 -3.13 -10.24 -21.39
C ALA A 135 -2.26 -10.87 -20.30
N ILE A 136 -1.08 -11.32 -20.70
CA ILE A 136 -0.01 -11.71 -19.78
C ILE A 136 1.21 -10.85 -20.12
N GLU A 137 1.71 -10.09 -19.15
CA GLU A 137 2.95 -9.34 -19.26
C GLU A 137 4.12 -10.14 -18.70
N VAL A 138 5.15 -10.37 -19.52
CA VAL A 138 6.36 -11.09 -19.17
C VAL A 138 7.53 -10.13 -19.16
N GLY A 139 8.27 -10.07 -18.07
CA GLY A 139 9.43 -9.19 -17.92
C GLY A 139 10.34 -9.62 -16.79
N GLN A 140 11.37 -8.81 -16.52
CA GLN A 140 12.22 -9.03 -15.35
C GLN A 140 11.38 -8.96 -14.08
N TYR A 141 11.50 -9.97 -13.22
CA TYR A 141 10.88 -9.94 -11.91
C TYR A 141 11.62 -8.95 -11.01
N ILE A 142 10.91 -7.92 -10.57
CA ILE A 142 11.37 -7.00 -9.52
C ILE A 142 10.47 -7.26 -8.31
N PRO A 143 11.00 -7.80 -7.20
CA PRO A 143 10.22 -8.01 -6.00
C PRO A 143 9.56 -6.72 -5.51
N TYR A 144 8.26 -6.78 -5.24
CA TYR A 144 7.57 -5.69 -4.58
C TYR A 144 7.98 -5.63 -3.12
N ASP A 145 8.70 -4.57 -2.74
CA ASP A 145 8.98 -4.28 -1.33
C ASP A 145 8.03 -3.18 -0.85
N LYS A 146 6.99 -3.59 -0.10
CA LYS A 146 6.02 -2.66 0.48
C LYS A 146 6.66 -1.61 1.41
N ARG A 147 7.87 -1.88 1.94
CA ARG A 147 8.59 -0.99 2.86
C ARG A 147 9.56 -0.05 2.16
N LYS A 148 9.65 -0.11 0.83
CA LYS A 148 10.65 0.63 0.07
C LYS A 148 10.57 2.13 0.39
N GLY A 149 11.64 2.66 0.97
CA GLY A 149 11.76 4.08 1.33
C GLY A 149 11.31 4.43 2.75
N ILE A 150 10.80 3.48 3.53
CA ILE A 150 10.44 3.69 4.94
C ILE A 150 11.64 3.31 5.82
N PRO A 151 12.18 4.24 6.65
CA PRO A 151 13.25 3.92 7.60
C PRO A 151 12.84 2.82 8.58
N GLU A 152 13.76 1.92 8.92
CA GLU A 152 13.46 0.78 9.79
C GLU A 152 13.08 1.21 11.21
N ASP A 153 13.57 2.36 11.67
CA ASP A 153 13.38 2.92 13.00
C ASP A 153 12.27 3.96 13.09
N LYS A 154 11.61 4.32 11.97
CA LYS A 154 10.64 5.43 11.92
C LYS A 154 9.52 5.32 12.97
N TYR A 155 8.99 4.12 13.18
CA TYR A 155 7.93 3.85 14.16
C TYR A 155 8.43 3.06 15.37
N THR A 156 9.74 2.98 15.57
CA THR A 156 10.31 2.43 16.80
C THR A 156 10.14 3.46 17.92
N ILE A 157 9.54 3.04 19.04
CA ILE A 157 9.42 3.90 20.22
C ILE A 157 10.72 3.80 21.01
N GLU A 158 11.49 4.88 20.99
CA GLU A 158 12.71 5.01 21.78
C GLU A 158 12.38 5.53 23.19
N PRO A 159 13.06 5.03 24.24
CA PRO A 159 12.99 5.62 25.56
C PRO A 159 13.44 7.09 25.53
N LEU A 160 12.73 7.95 26.23
CA LEU A 160 13.08 9.35 26.37
C LEU A 160 13.94 9.57 27.61
N ASP A 161 15.06 10.29 27.47
CA ASP A 161 15.87 10.79 28.59
C ASP A 161 15.34 12.15 29.09
N GLU A 162 14.03 12.24 29.30
CA GLU A 162 13.35 13.41 29.85
C GLU A 162 12.07 13.00 30.58
N GLU A 163 11.51 13.91 31.39
CA GLU A 163 10.26 13.64 32.11
C GLU A 163 9.09 13.49 31.13
N ILE A 164 8.34 12.39 31.27
CA ILE A 164 7.16 12.08 30.46
C ILE A 164 5.87 12.34 31.23
N ILE A 165 4.77 12.54 30.52
CA ILE A 165 3.43 12.65 31.10
C ILE A 165 2.86 11.24 31.28
N GLU A 166 2.48 10.91 32.51
CA GLU A 166 1.74 9.69 32.83
C GLU A 166 0.25 9.94 32.67
N PHE A 167 -0.41 9.19 31.78
CA PHE A 167 -1.85 9.31 31.52
C PHE A 167 -2.61 8.19 32.23
N LYS A 168 -3.72 8.55 32.88
CA LYS A 168 -4.69 7.60 33.42
C LYS A 168 -5.79 7.27 32.41
N ASP A 169 -6.14 8.22 31.56
CA ASP A 169 -7.21 8.09 30.58
C ASP A 169 -6.65 8.06 29.15
N PHE A 170 -6.93 6.98 28.41
CA PHE A 170 -6.43 6.82 27.06
C PHE A 170 -7.12 7.76 26.07
N GLY A 171 -8.42 8.01 26.20
CA GLY A 171 -9.14 8.98 25.36
C GLY A 171 -8.59 10.39 25.51
N PHE A 172 -8.24 10.77 26.75
CA PHE A 172 -7.57 12.05 27.02
C PHE A 172 -6.20 12.07 26.36
N LYS A 173 -5.40 11.01 26.50
CA LYS A 173 -4.11 10.88 25.84
C LYS A 173 -4.21 11.04 24.32
N LEU A 174 -5.20 10.42 23.67
CA LEU A 174 -5.41 10.56 22.23
C LEU A 174 -5.70 11.99 21.82
N SER A 175 -6.51 12.72 22.60
CA SER A 175 -6.79 14.14 22.35
C SER A 175 -5.54 15.01 22.48
N VAL A 176 -4.62 14.65 23.38
CA VAL A 176 -3.31 15.32 23.49
C VAL A 176 -2.41 14.98 22.33
N ILE A 177 -2.39 13.72 21.88
CA ILE A 177 -1.62 13.30 20.69
C ILE A 177 -2.13 14.04 19.47
N GLU A 178 -3.45 14.18 19.29
CA GLU A 178 -4.05 14.92 18.18
C GLU A 178 -3.46 16.33 18.07
N GLU A 179 -3.56 17.10 19.15
CA GLU A 179 -3.07 18.46 19.17
C GLU A 179 -1.54 18.54 18.98
N LEU A 180 -0.77 17.71 19.69
CA LEU A 180 0.69 17.81 19.69
C LEU A 180 1.32 17.25 18.41
N MET A 181 0.78 16.18 17.84
CA MET A 181 1.34 15.50 16.67
C MET A 181 0.83 16.11 15.37
N TYR A 182 -0.49 16.27 15.22
CA TYR A 182 -1.08 16.62 13.93
C TYR A 182 -1.29 18.12 13.78
N VAL A 183 -1.85 18.78 14.80
CA VAL A 183 -2.14 20.22 14.77
C VAL A 183 -0.89 21.08 14.93
N LYS A 184 -0.08 20.81 15.96
CA LYS A 184 1.11 21.62 16.29
C LYS A 184 2.42 21.08 15.74
N GLU A 185 2.44 19.82 15.31
CA GLU A 185 3.64 19.14 14.78
C GLU A 185 4.85 19.13 15.73
N LEU A 186 4.60 19.12 17.04
CA LEU A 186 5.62 19.06 18.10
C LEU A 186 6.07 17.63 18.41
N LEU A 187 5.15 16.67 18.24
CA LEU A 187 5.42 15.25 18.42
C LEU A 187 5.70 14.61 17.06
N LEU A 188 6.96 14.23 16.82
CA LEU A 188 7.43 13.70 15.53
C LEU A 188 8.09 12.31 15.70
N PRO A 189 8.08 11.48 14.65
CA PRO A 189 7.40 11.69 13.36
C PRO A 189 5.87 11.65 13.49
N LYS A 190 5.17 12.31 12.55
CA LYS A 190 3.70 12.14 12.44
C LYS A 190 3.41 10.68 12.11
N PHE A 191 2.43 10.11 12.81
CA PHE A 191 1.99 8.75 12.55
C PHE A 191 1.09 8.71 11.31
N ASP A 192 1.32 7.73 10.44
CA ASP A 192 0.49 7.49 9.25
C ASP A 192 0.15 5.99 9.19
N LEU A 193 -1.13 5.67 9.27
CA LEU A 193 -1.63 4.30 9.29
C LEU A 193 -1.20 3.50 8.07
N TYR A 194 -1.29 4.08 6.87
CA TYR A 194 -1.00 3.36 5.62
C TYR A 194 0.49 3.07 5.49
N GLU A 195 1.35 3.99 5.93
CA GLU A 195 2.79 3.78 5.99
C GLU A 195 3.16 2.80 7.11
N PHE A 196 2.52 2.91 8.28
CA PHE A 196 2.71 1.97 9.39
C PHE A 196 2.35 0.53 9.00
N ALA A 197 1.23 0.31 8.30
CA ALA A 197 0.82 -1.01 7.81
C ALA A 197 1.83 -1.62 6.82
N ASN A 198 2.50 -0.76 6.04
CA ASN A 198 3.60 -1.20 5.19
C ASN A 198 4.86 -1.52 6.01
N TRP A 199 5.20 -0.68 6.99
CA TRP A 199 6.38 -0.79 7.85
C TRP A 199 6.34 -2.03 8.77
N TYR A 200 5.17 -2.34 9.33
CA TYR A 200 4.99 -3.35 10.37
C TYR A 200 5.34 -4.75 9.88
N LYS A 201 6.25 -5.43 10.61
CA LYS A 201 6.88 -6.69 10.17
C LYS A 201 6.21 -7.95 10.75
N ALA A 202 5.51 -7.85 11.88
CA ALA A 202 5.06 -9.04 12.60
C ALA A 202 3.90 -9.76 11.90
N ARG A 203 3.05 -9.02 11.18
CA ARG A 203 1.99 -9.53 10.30
C ARG A 203 1.66 -8.49 9.23
N ASP A 204 0.87 -8.90 8.25
CA ASP A 204 0.22 -7.95 7.35
C ASP A 204 -0.96 -7.29 8.08
N ILE A 205 -1.11 -5.98 7.90
CA ILE A 205 -2.26 -5.22 8.40
C ILE A 205 -3.09 -4.89 7.18
N ASP A 206 -4.25 -5.54 7.06
CA ASP A 206 -5.16 -5.32 5.94
C ASP A 206 -6.16 -4.23 6.35
N ILE A 207 -5.89 -3.00 5.93
CA ILE A 207 -6.73 -1.85 6.29
C ILE A 207 -8.14 -2.00 5.68
N ASP A 208 -8.28 -2.62 4.51
CA ASP A 208 -9.57 -2.78 3.84
C ASP A 208 -10.48 -3.73 4.60
N GLU A 209 -9.91 -4.77 5.22
CA GLU A 209 -10.65 -5.72 6.07
C GLU A 209 -10.80 -5.24 7.53
N GLU A 210 -9.76 -4.64 8.11
CA GLU A 210 -9.68 -4.34 9.55
C GLU A 210 -10.17 -2.91 9.89
N GLY A 211 -10.20 -1.99 8.93
CA GLY A 211 -10.32 -0.55 9.15
C GLY A 211 -11.65 -0.05 9.74
N TYR A 212 -12.67 -0.90 9.83
CA TYR A 212 -13.95 -0.61 10.50
C TYR A 212 -13.88 -0.71 12.03
N ASN A 213 -12.81 -1.30 12.56
CA ASN A 213 -12.56 -1.43 14.00
C ASN A 213 -11.18 -0.84 14.36
N PRO A 214 -10.90 -0.64 15.65
CA PRO A 214 -9.56 -0.26 16.10
C PRO A 214 -8.49 -1.26 15.64
N ILE A 215 -7.46 -0.76 14.95
CA ILE A 215 -6.31 -1.59 14.58
C ILE A 215 -5.42 -1.75 15.81
N THR A 216 -5.31 -2.98 16.31
CA THR A 216 -4.73 -3.30 17.62
C THR A 216 -3.31 -2.78 17.78
N GLU A 217 -2.47 -2.94 16.75
CA GLU A 217 -1.07 -2.50 16.75
C GLU A 217 -0.94 -0.98 16.84
N VAL A 218 -1.83 -0.26 16.18
CA VAL A 218 -1.86 1.20 16.16
C VAL A 218 -2.33 1.72 17.52
N GLU A 219 -3.36 1.10 18.07
CA GLU A 219 -3.85 1.44 19.40
C GLU A 219 -2.76 1.19 20.46
N GLN A 220 -2.07 0.04 20.38
CA GLN A 220 -0.96 -0.27 21.28
C GLN A 220 0.22 0.68 21.10
N TYR A 221 0.51 1.10 19.86
CA TYR A 221 1.52 2.12 19.59
C TYR A 221 1.20 3.42 20.32
N PHE A 222 -0.02 3.95 20.20
CA PHE A 222 -0.41 5.19 20.88
C PHE A 222 -0.52 5.04 22.40
N LYS A 223 -0.92 3.86 22.91
CA LYS A 223 -0.83 3.54 24.34
C LYS A 223 0.61 3.65 24.85
N ASN A 224 1.58 3.15 24.08
CA ASN A 224 2.99 3.13 24.46
C ASN A 224 3.74 4.43 24.14
N LEU A 225 3.24 5.28 23.25
CA LEU A 225 3.91 6.49 22.79
C LEU A 225 4.18 7.43 23.98
N PRO A 226 5.45 7.71 24.35
CA PRO A 226 5.77 8.61 25.43
C PRO A 226 5.55 10.06 24.99
N ILE A 227 4.98 10.88 25.88
CA ILE A 227 4.74 12.31 25.63
C ILE A 227 5.65 13.14 26.53
N PRO A 228 6.63 13.87 25.98
CA PRO A 228 7.49 14.75 26.76
C PRO A 228 6.71 15.81 27.54
N LYS A 229 6.95 15.94 28.84
CA LYS A 229 6.27 16.93 29.69
C LYS A 229 6.57 18.38 29.29
N LYS A 230 7.67 18.64 28.60
CA LYS A 230 7.99 19.97 28.03
C LYS A 230 6.89 20.50 27.10
N PHE A 231 6.13 19.62 26.46
CA PHE A 231 5.03 19.99 25.56
C PHE A 231 3.71 20.27 26.29
N ALA A 232 3.61 19.99 27.59
CA ALA A 232 2.35 20.15 28.33
C ALA A 232 1.83 21.60 28.32
N SER A 233 2.72 22.58 28.28
CA SER A 233 2.34 24.00 28.18
C SER A 233 1.82 24.40 26.80
N ALA A 234 2.07 23.60 25.77
CA ALA A 234 1.59 23.87 24.42
C ALA A 234 0.09 23.57 24.28
N LEU A 235 -0.45 22.59 25.02
CA LEU A 235 -1.86 22.25 24.96
C LEU A 235 -2.71 23.39 25.56
N THR A 236 -3.46 24.08 24.71
CA THR A 236 -4.35 25.18 25.10
C THR A 236 -5.83 24.84 24.96
N GLU A 237 -6.13 23.92 24.05
CA GLU A 237 -7.47 23.51 23.67
C GLU A 237 -7.47 22.02 23.33
N ILE A 238 -8.56 21.34 23.68
CA ILE A 238 -8.91 20.03 23.13
C ILE A 238 -10.04 20.26 22.13
N TYR A 239 -9.91 19.72 20.94
CA TYR A 239 -10.96 19.73 19.93
C TYR A 239 -11.14 18.32 19.39
N GLN A 240 -12.27 17.70 19.70
CA GLN A 240 -12.63 16.36 19.21
C GLN A 240 -13.58 16.49 18.02
N ASP A 241 -13.19 15.88 16.91
CA ASP A 241 -14.03 15.72 15.73
C ASP A 241 -13.77 14.32 15.13
N GLY A 242 -14.79 13.69 14.57
CA GLY A 242 -14.66 12.35 14.00
C GLY A 242 -13.70 12.26 12.81
N GLY A 243 -13.40 13.40 12.17
CA GLY A 243 -12.40 13.53 11.12
C GLY A 243 -10.98 13.83 11.60
N ASN A 244 -10.73 13.91 12.91
CA ASN A 244 -9.38 14.12 13.45
C ASN A 244 -8.44 12.98 13.04
N ASP A 245 -7.19 13.33 12.75
CA ASP A 245 -6.17 12.40 12.25
C ASP A 245 -5.95 11.24 13.23
N ILE A 246 -6.00 11.47 14.54
CA ILE A 246 -5.83 10.40 15.53
C ILE A 246 -6.86 9.27 15.37
N TYR A 247 -8.12 9.60 15.10
CA TYR A 247 -9.20 8.61 14.94
C TYR A 247 -9.13 7.95 13.57
N MET A 248 -8.79 8.72 12.53
CA MET A 248 -8.56 8.18 11.18
C MET A 248 -7.39 7.19 11.15
N ASN A 249 -6.38 7.37 11.99
CA ASN A 249 -5.27 6.42 12.11
C ASN A 249 -5.62 5.17 12.93
N LEU A 250 -6.50 5.28 13.93
CA LEU A 250 -6.90 4.16 14.76
C LEU A 250 -7.95 3.26 14.10
N SER A 251 -8.96 3.85 13.45
CA SER A 251 -10.05 3.14 12.76
C SER A 251 -10.59 3.97 11.59
N PRO A 252 -9.94 3.90 10.41
CA PRO A 252 -10.17 4.82 9.29
C PRO A 252 -11.59 4.76 8.70
N PHE A 253 -12.32 3.65 8.89
CA PHE A 253 -13.65 3.45 8.31
C PHE A 253 -14.78 3.46 9.33
N SER A 254 -14.48 3.72 10.61
CA SER A 254 -15.49 3.86 11.66
C SER A 254 -16.39 5.09 11.48
N GLY A 255 -15.95 6.08 10.70
CA GLY A 255 -16.65 7.36 10.57
C GLY A 255 -16.69 8.17 11.85
N GLY A 256 -15.80 7.85 12.82
CA GLY A 256 -15.70 8.53 14.10
C GLY A 256 -16.84 8.23 15.09
N ALA A 257 -17.98 7.68 14.69
CA ALA A 257 -19.14 7.47 15.57
C ALA A 257 -19.00 6.23 16.47
N VAL A 258 -17.94 6.20 17.30
CA VAL A 258 -17.58 5.07 18.15
C VAL A 258 -17.23 5.53 19.56
N GLU A 259 -17.56 4.70 20.56
CA GLU A 259 -17.33 4.99 21.99
C GLU A 259 -16.01 4.39 22.51
N PHE A 260 -15.18 3.80 21.63
CA PHE A 260 -13.97 3.05 22.02
C PHE A 260 -12.96 3.89 22.82
N TRP A 261 -12.97 5.21 22.61
CA TRP A 261 -11.96 6.12 23.15
C TRP A 261 -12.56 7.34 23.81
N ASP A 262 -13.79 7.23 24.30
CA ASP A 262 -14.42 8.28 25.07
C ASP A 262 -13.54 8.62 26.29
N ILE A 263 -13.31 9.91 26.51
CA ILE A 263 -12.67 10.39 27.73
C ILE A 263 -13.58 10.03 28.92
N GLN A 264 -13.11 9.13 29.78
CA GLN A 264 -13.83 8.68 30.97
C GLN A 264 -13.60 9.64 32.14
N THR A 265 -12.38 10.20 32.25
CA THR A 265 -12.00 11.19 33.25
C THR A 265 -11.03 12.23 32.69
N SER A 266 -11.09 13.44 33.24
CA SER A 266 -10.16 14.54 32.94
C SER A 266 -9.11 14.77 34.03
N GLU A 267 -8.85 13.78 34.89
CA GLU A 267 -7.79 13.86 35.90
C GLU A 267 -6.41 14.24 35.32
N ASP A 268 -6.14 13.85 34.07
CA ASP A 268 -4.89 14.14 33.38
C ASP A 268 -4.75 15.63 32.98
N ALA A 269 -5.85 16.40 32.97
CA ALA A 269 -5.83 17.84 32.68
C ALA A 269 -4.91 18.64 33.64
N LYS A 270 -4.66 18.13 34.86
CA LYS A 270 -3.71 18.74 35.82
C LYS A 270 -2.30 18.88 35.27
N HIS A 271 -1.92 18.07 34.26
CA HIS A 271 -0.61 18.15 33.63
C HIS A 271 -0.48 19.35 32.69
N PHE A 272 -1.60 19.95 32.25
CA PHE A 272 -1.66 20.93 31.18
C PHE A 272 -2.11 22.30 31.71
N PRO A 273 -1.20 23.14 32.24
CA PRO A 273 -1.56 24.37 32.93
C PRO A 273 -2.25 25.42 32.03
N ASN A 274 -2.02 25.31 30.71
CA ASN A 274 -2.54 26.22 29.71
C ASN A 274 -3.82 25.72 29.02
N LEU A 275 -4.31 24.53 29.35
CA LEU A 275 -5.57 24.02 28.83
C LEU A 275 -6.71 24.88 29.38
N LYS A 276 -7.44 25.55 28.49
CA LYS A 276 -8.56 26.45 28.85
C LYS A 276 -9.86 26.15 28.13
N LYS A 277 -9.83 25.36 27.05
CA LYS A 277 -11.02 25.03 26.25
C LYS A 277 -11.07 23.55 25.92
N ALA A 278 -12.27 23.01 25.83
CA ALA A 278 -12.50 21.67 25.32
C ALA A 278 -13.80 21.62 24.51
N THR A 279 -13.73 21.26 23.24
CA THR A 279 -14.90 20.90 22.43
C THR A 279 -14.91 19.38 22.31
N LEU A 280 -15.95 18.74 22.84
CA LEU A 280 -16.01 17.30 23.09
C LEU A 280 -17.05 16.63 22.20
N CYS A 281 -16.66 15.51 21.62
CA CYS A 281 -17.53 14.59 20.87
C CYS A 281 -17.43 13.16 21.41
N TYR A 282 -16.30 12.81 22.04
CA TYR A 282 -15.94 11.49 22.55
C TYR A 282 -15.52 11.61 24.01
N ALA A 283 -16.50 11.84 24.88
CA ALA A 283 -16.29 11.99 26.31
C ALA A 283 -17.56 11.61 27.07
N THR A 284 -17.39 11.25 28.34
CA THR A 284 -18.50 11.02 29.27
C THR A 284 -18.91 12.31 29.98
N ASP A 285 -20.12 12.34 30.54
CA ASP A 285 -20.57 13.42 31.43
C ASP A 285 -19.64 13.63 32.62
N THR A 286 -19.01 12.56 33.12
CA THR A 286 -18.03 12.62 34.21
C THR A 286 -16.84 13.49 33.80
N ALA A 287 -16.20 13.16 32.68
CA ALA A 287 -15.07 13.92 32.16
C ALA A 287 -15.45 15.38 31.86
N TYR A 288 -16.61 15.61 31.25
CA TYR A 288 -17.14 16.95 30.99
C TYR A 288 -17.23 17.78 32.28
N ASN A 289 -17.88 17.24 33.32
CA ASN A 289 -18.07 17.95 34.59
C ASN A 289 -16.74 18.21 35.32
N GLU A 290 -15.81 17.26 35.29
CA GLU A 290 -14.47 17.43 35.85
C GLU A 290 -13.69 18.54 35.15
N MET A 291 -13.74 18.63 33.81
CA MET A 291 -13.11 19.73 33.07
C MET A 291 -13.67 21.09 33.49
N ARG A 292 -15.00 21.22 33.60
CA ARG A 292 -15.65 22.44 34.07
C ARG A 292 -15.22 22.81 35.49
N ALA A 293 -15.09 21.82 36.38
CA ALA A 293 -14.64 22.03 37.76
C ALA A 293 -13.18 22.53 37.84
N LEU A 294 -12.34 22.15 36.87
CA LEU A 294 -10.97 22.66 36.71
C LEU A 294 -10.89 24.04 36.05
N GLY A 295 -12.03 24.65 35.70
CA GLY A 295 -12.09 25.96 35.04
C GLY A 295 -11.78 25.91 33.54
N ILE A 296 -11.86 24.74 32.92
CA ILE A 296 -11.79 24.57 31.46
C ILE A 296 -13.17 24.86 30.89
N ASP A 297 -13.24 25.68 29.85
CA ASP A 297 -14.48 25.94 29.11
C ASP A 297 -14.79 24.74 28.20
N ALA A 298 -15.42 23.73 28.79
CA ALA A 298 -15.85 22.53 28.09
C ALA A 298 -17.26 22.72 27.49
N GLN A 299 -17.45 22.24 26.26
CA GLN A 299 -18.71 22.20 25.52
C GLN A 299 -18.79 20.92 24.68
N TRP A 300 -20.01 20.47 24.37
CA TRP A 300 -20.25 19.39 23.40
C TRP A 300 -20.25 19.96 21.98
N LEU A 301 -19.76 19.18 21.01
CA LEU A 301 -19.79 19.50 19.58
C LEU A 301 -21.22 19.47 19.01
#